data_AF-A0A3N0BUL3-F1
#
_entry.id   AF-A0A3N0BUL3-F1
#
_cell.length_a   1.000
_cell.length_b   1.000
_cell.length_c   1.000
_cell.angle_alpha   90.00
_cell.angle_beta   90.00
_cell.angle_gamma   90.00
#
_symmetry.space_group_name_H-M   'P 1'
#
loop_
_entity.id
_entity.type
_entity.pdbx_description
1 polymer ?
#
loop_
_entity_poly.entity_id
_entity_poly.type
_entity_poly.pdbx_seq_one_letter_code
_entity_poly.pdbx_strand_id
1 'polypeptide(L)'
;MKEIIEKQKVNSFLNKLQLEWPSSIDHYNLKTESLAFIYLQDEENPKEFLKHLFPKMMLFVDFEVYLELMILNLDGQGDRLIYINRQSKE
;
A
#
# COMPACT_ATOMS: atom_id res chain seq x y z
N MET A 1 20.69 -10.28 -5.11
CA MET A 1 20.16 -10.96 -3.89
C MET A 1 19.41 -9.98 -2.99
N LYS A 2 20.01 -8.84 -2.58
CA LYS A 2 19.33 -7.81 -1.79
C LYS A 2 18.02 -7.31 -2.43
N GLU A 3 18.04 -6.99 -3.72
CA GLU A 3 16.82 -6.53 -4.44
C GLU A 3 15.68 -7.55 -4.46
N ILE A 4 16.00 -8.85 -4.54
CA ILE A 4 14.98 -9.91 -4.53
C ILE A 4 14.33 -9.98 -3.15
N ILE A 5 15.13 -9.87 -2.08
CA ILE A 5 14.65 -9.85 -0.70
C ILE A 5 13.74 -8.63 -0.45
N GLU A 6 14.14 -7.46 -0.94
CA GLU A 6 13.33 -6.25 -0.80
C GLU A 6 11.99 -6.35 -1.54
N LYS A 7 11.96 -6.94 -2.74
CA LYS A 7 10.70 -7.24 -3.44
C LYS A 7 9.81 -8.21 -2.67
N GLN A 8 10.38 -9.22 -2.02
CA GLN A 8 9.62 -10.16 -1.18
C GLN A 8 9.03 -9.47 0.05
N LYS A 9 9.76 -8.54 0.65
CA LYS A 9 9.28 -7.72 1.77
C LYS A 9 8.12 -6.82 1.37
N VAL A 10 8.20 -6.13 0.22
CA VAL A 10 7.07 -5.33 -0.32
C VAL A 10 5.81 -6.20 -0.50
N ASN A 11 5.95 -7.39 -1.09
CA ASN A 11 4.83 -8.31 -1.23
C ASN A 11 4.29 -8.79 0.14
N SER A 12 5.17 -9.07 1.09
CA SER A 12 4.79 -9.46 2.44
C SER A 12 4.05 -8.33 3.16
N PHE A 13 4.47 -7.08 2.96
CA PHE A 13 3.80 -5.90 3.46
C PHE A 13 2.38 -5.76 2.87
N LEU A 14 2.22 -5.87 1.54
CA LEU A 14 0.90 -5.78 0.90
C LEU A 14 -0.05 -6.89 1.39
N ASN A 15 0.46 -8.12 1.54
CA ASN A 15 -0.29 -9.22 2.14
C ASN A 15 -0.72 -8.92 3.58
N LYS A 16 0.18 -8.36 4.41
CA LYS A 16 -0.16 -7.95 5.78
C LYS A 16 -1.26 -6.90 5.80
N LEU A 17 -1.25 -5.92 4.88
CA LEU A 17 -2.34 -4.95 4.78
C LEU A 17 -3.67 -5.65 4.50
N GLN A 18 -3.73 -6.51 3.50
CA GLN A 18 -4.98 -7.22 3.16
C GLN A 18 -5.50 -8.09 4.32
N LEU A 19 -4.60 -8.76 5.05
CA LEU A 19 -4.97 -9.59 6.20
C LEU A 19 -5.45 -8.77 7.41
N GLU A 20 -4.93 -7.56 7.58
CA GLU A 20 -5.31 -6.67 8.67
C GLU A 20 -6.65 -5.97 8.41
N TRP A 21 -6.96 -5.66 7.15
CA TRP A 21 -8.19 -4.99 6.75
C TRP A 21 -9.00 -5.79 5.72
N PRO A 22 -9.40 -7.04 6.01
CA PRO A 22 -10.10 -7.89 5.04
C PRO A 22 -11.51 -7.38 4.69
N SER A 23 -12.11 -6.57 5.56
CA SER A 23 -13.43 -5.96 5.32
C SER A 23 -13.37 -4.63 4.57
N SER A 24 -12.20 -4.02 4.46
CA SER A 24 -12.03 -2.71 3.82
C SER A 24 -11.23 -2.78 2.53
N ILE A 25 -10.26 -3.71 2.44
CA ILE A 25 -9.46 -3.95 1.24
C ILE A 25 -10.05 -5.15 0.50
N ASP A 26 -10.42 -4.96 -0.76
CA ASP A 26 -10.85 -6.04 -1.64
C ASP A 26 -9.64 -6.84 -2.15
N HIS A 27 -8.75 -6.16 -2.85
CA HIS A 27 -7.50 -6.72 -3.34
C HIS A 27 -6.45 -5.64 -3.52
N TYR A 28 -5.22 -6.07 -3.78
CA TYR A 28 -4.14 -5.19 -4.18
C TYR A 28 -3.52 -5.67 -5.50
N ASN A 29 -2.87 -4.75 -6.21
CA ASN A 29 -2.16 -5.05 -7.44
C ASN A 29 -0.82 -4.30 -7.48
N LEU A 30 0.28 -5.05 -7.51
CA LEU A 30 1.61 -4.49 -7.72
C LEU A 30 1.81 -4.23 -9.22
N LYS A 31 1.64 -2.98 -9.66
CA LYS A 31 1.73 -2.58 -11.07
C LYS A 31 3.17 -2.53 -11.57
N THR A 32 4.08 -2.03 -10.74
CA THR A 32 5.52 -1.99 -11.00
C THR A 32 6.27 -2.34 -9.73
N GLU A 33 7.60 -2.40 -9.80
CA GLU A 33 8.43 -2.71 -8.63
C GLU A 33 8.30 -1.70 -7.48
N SER A 34 7.78 -0.51 -7.77
CA SER A 34 7.65 0.60 -6.82
C SER A 34 6.25 1.21 -6.80
N LEU A 35 5.25 0.61 -7.46
CA LEU A 35 3.87 1.11 -7.48
C LEU A 35 2.87 -0.01 -7.21
N ALA A 36 2.13 0.12 -6.13
CA ALA A 36 1.06 -0.78 -5.76
C ALA A 36 -0.27 -0.03 -5.63
N PHE A 37 -1.32 -0.66 -6.14
CA PHE A 37 -2.69 -0.20 -6.02
C PHE A 37 -3.40 -1.02 -4.96
N ILE A 38 -4.11 -0.34 -4.06
CA ILE A 38 -4.99 -0.96 -3.07
C ILE A 38 -6.41 -0.56 -3.45
N TYR A 39 -7.25 -1.56 -3.68
CA TYR A 39 -8.65 -1.38 -4.01
C TYR A 39 -9.48 -1.56 -2.75
N LEU A 40 -10.26 -0.55 -2.39
CA LEU A 40 -11.17 -0.60 -1.25
C LEU A 40 -12.50 -1.23 -1.65
N GLN A 41 -13.18 -1.84 -0.68
CA GLN A 41 -14.57 -2.28 -0.80
C GLN A 41 -15.51 -1.10 -1.04
N ASP A 42 -16.64 -1.31 -1.72
CA ASP A 42 -17.56 -0.24 -2.17
C ASP A 42 -18.13 0.64 -1.04
N GLU A 43 -18.19 0.12 0.19
CA GLU A 43 -18.75 0.84 1.34
C GLU A 43 -17.72 1.74 2.07
N GLU A 44 -16.44 1.66 1.70
CA GLU A 44 -15.36 2.38 2.35
C GLU A 44 -15.16 3.79 1.78
N ASN A 45 -14.97 4.77 2.66
CA ASN A 45 -14.54 6.10 2.25
C ASN A 45 -12.99 6.16 2.24
N PRO A 46 -12.33 6.40 1.10
CA PRO A 46 -10.87 6.40 1.03
C PRO A 46 -10.19 7.37 2.01
N LYS A 47 -10.80 8.53 2.26
CA LYS A 47 -10.22 9.54 3.16
C LYS A 47 -10.27 9.12 4.62
N GLU A 48 -11.36 8.48 5.06
CA GLU A 48 -11.47 7.98 6.42
C GLU A 48 -10.61 6.74 6.61
N PHE A 49 -10.65 5.81 5.65
CA PHE A 49 -9.79 4.62 5.66
C PHE A 49 -8.31 4.98 5.82
N LEU A 50 -7.84 6.01 5.11
CA LEU A 50 -6.46 6.47 5.21
C LEU A 50 -6.04 6.97 6.59
N LYS A 51 -6.94 7.60 7.35
CA LYS A 51 -6.63 8.05 8.72
C LYS A 51 -6.34 6.85 9.63
N HIS A 52 -7.00 5.72 9.38
CA HIS A 52 -6.79 4.48 10.12
C HIS A 52 -5.61 3.66 9.58
N LEU A 53 -5.45 3.63 8.26
CA LEU A 53 -4.38 2.90 7.58
C LEU A 53 -3.02 3.47 7.93
N PHE A 54 -2.80 4.77 7.75
CA PHE A 54 -1.49 5.40 7.82
C PHE A 54 -0.69 5.09 9.10
N PRO A 55 -1.22 5.30 10.33
CA PRO A 55 -0.45 5.06 11.55
C PRO A 55 -0.08 3.58 11.73
N LYS A 56 -0.92 2.65 11.30
CA LYS A 56 -0.68 1.21 11.48
C LYS A 56 0.19 0.63 10.37
N MET A 57 -0.01 1.09 9.13
CA MET A 57 0.75 0.69 7.96
C MET A 57 2.25 0.92 8.15
N MET A 58 2.65 2.05 8.76
CA MET A 58 4.06 2.36 9.00
C MET A 58 4.75 1.35 9.94
N LEU A 59 4.00 0.62 10.78
CA LEU A 59 4.54 -0.44 11.64
C LEU A 59 4.87 -1.71 10.86
N PHE A 60 4.31 -1.88 9.66
CA PHE A 60 4.51 -3.05 8.83
C PHE A 60 5.63 -2.88 7.79
N VAL A 61 6.16 -1.66 7.64
CA VAL A 61 7.24 -1.36 6.69
C VAL A 61 8.55 -1.96 7.20
N ASP A 62 9.04 -3.00 6.52
CA ASP A 62 10.29 -3.71 6.82
C ASP A 62 11.28 -3.74 5.63
N PHE A 63 10.99 -2.94 4.60
CA PHE A 63 11.79 -2.76 3.40
C PHE A 63 12.42 -1.35 3.35
N GLU A 64 13.50 -1.21 2.59
CA GLU A 64 14.22 0.04 2.32
C GLU A 64 13.86 0.64 0.95
N VAL A 65 13.27 -0.17 0.06
CA VAL A 65 12.90 0.30 -1.28
C VAL A 65 11.77 1.32 -1.24
N TYR A 66 11.79 2.22 -2.22
CA TYR A 66 10.74 3.19 -2.44
C TYR A 66 9.45 2.49 -2.93
N LEU A 67 8.32 2.87 -2.34
CA LEU A 67 7.00 2.36 -2.74
C LEU A 67 5.98 3.49 -2.79
N GLU A 68 5.27 3.54 -3.91
CA GLU A 68 4.07 4.33 -4.14
C GLU A 68 2.85 3.45 -3.89
N LEU A 69 2.00 3.87 -2.96
CA LEU A 69 0.73 3.21 -2.65
C LEU A 69 -0.42 4.11 -3.09
N MET A 70 -1.14 3.67 -4.12
CA MET A 70 -2.32 4.35 -4.60
C MET A 70 -3.57 3.68 -4.04
N ILE A 71 -4.41 4.45 -3.36
CA ILE A 71 -5.68 3.97 -2.82
C ILE A 71 -6.78 4.32 -3.82
N LEU A 72 -7.48 3.28 -4.29
CA LEU A 72 -8.51 3.34 -5.31
C LEU A 72 -9.83 2.76 -4.78
N ASN A 73 -10.95 3.25 -5.30
CA ASN A 73 -12.23 2.56 -5.20
C ASN A 73 -12.28 1.40 -6.21
N LEU A 74 -13.28 0.51 -6.12
CA LEU A 74 -13.44 -0.62 -7.06
C LEU A 74 -13.58 -0.18 -8.53
N ASP A 75 -14.13 1.02 -8.77
CA ASP A 75 -14.22 1.61 -10.12
C ASP A 75 -12.87 2.09 -10.69
N GLY A 76 -11.79 1.95 -9.92
CA GLY A 76 -10.43 2.34 -10.30
C GLY A 76 -10.17 3.84 -10.21
N GLN A 77 -11.13 4.64 -9.72
CA GLN A 77 -10.89 6.04 -9.43
C GLN A 77 -10.02 6.17 -8.18
N GLY A 78 -8.96 6.95 -8.33
CA GLY A 78 -7.97 7.13 -7.27
C GLY A 78 -8.21 8.38 -6.48
N ASP A 79 -8.14 8.22 -5.16
CA ASP A 79 -8.36 9.33 -4.24
C ASP A 79 -7.04 9.88 -3.69
N ARG A 80 -6.03 9.01 -3.47
CA ARG A 80 -4.79 9.38 -2.75
C ARG A 80 -3.59 8.51 -3.12
N LEU A 81 -2.41 9.13 -3.00
CA LEU A 81 -1.10 8.53 -3.20
C LEU A 81 -0.26 8.70 -1.94
N ILE A 82 0.29 7.61 -1.41
CA ILE A 82 1.20 7.59 -0.27
C ILE A 82 2.58 7.17 -0.76
N TYR A 83 3.62 7.85 -0.24
CA TYR A 83 5.01 7.55 -0.54
C TYR A 83 5.69 6.96 0.70
N ILE A 84 6.27 5.76 0.56
CA ILE A 84 7.04 5.08 1.61
C ILE A 84 8.51 5.06 1.22
N ASN A 85 9.39 5.34 2.19
CA ASN A 85 10.85 5.40 2.01
C ASN A 85 11.30 6.28 0.85
N ARG A 86 10.53 7.34 0.56
CA ARG A 86 10.90 8.32 -0.46
C ARG A 86 12.18 9.01 0.01
N GLN A 87 13.29 8.71 -0.65
CA GLN A 87 14.51 9.45 -0.44
C GLN A 87 14.32 10.85 -1.02
N SER A 88 14.24 11.85 -0.16
CA SER A 88 14.45 13.23 -0.57
C SER A 88 15.88 13.32 -1.09
N LYS A 89 16.05 13.55 -2.40
CA LYS A 89 17.34 13.97 -2.93
C LYS A 89 17.60 15.38 -2.40
N GLU A 90 18.33 15.49 -1.30
CA GLU A 90 19.10 16.70 -0.97
C GLU A 90 20.49 16.61 -1.63
#